data_AF-A0A5E4IQH3-F1
#
_entry.id   AF-A0A5E4IQH3-F1
#
_cell.length_a   1.000
_cell.length_b   1.000
_cell.length_c   1.000
_cell.angle_alpha   90.00
_cell.angle_beta   90.00
_cell.angle_gamma   90.00
#
_symmetry.space_group_name_H-M   'P 1'
#
loop_
_entity.id
_entity.type
_entity.pdbx_description
1 polymer ?
#
loop_
_entity_poly.entity_id
_entity_poly.type
_entity_poly.pdbx_seq_one_letter_code
_entity_poly.pdbx_strand_id
1 'polypeptide(L)'
;MNLETVPVNREEFQRLVSPVPDRDKPRYSWHAFKHSYSKELVDKIIDEFGIPEDGRVLDPFCGGGTTLLACKERNLEAVGYDILPFSVFLSNVKTTDFEAEKLEKALSTFRVIRTSNELPDVKIVDKAFTPAVQETIMGIKTWIETLPNKKEAEFFLLALLTTVDKVSRATKSGGFLRIVKKSQTQNRTVNVFLETSRKMIEDVKKLPLKEKSGAKAHLGDARKIPKRGKYDAVITSPPYPNRHDYTRIYALELLTAFTNSNKELKELRYRTLRSHVEARETIVAKGYSQPQLLTYKLDELGKRKMNNSQIIPMLEGYFEDMYLVLKQIKRDLKKGGRAALVVSNVRYEGVSIPVDEILAEIGVKAGLKNASILKARDRGNSSQQMEKYSREPARESIIVWKNA
;
A
#
# COMPACT_ATOMS: atom_id res chain seq x y z
N MET A 1 -33.48 0.64 0.45
CA MET A 1 -32.04 0.69 0.08
C MET A 1 -31.43 1.67 1.07
N ASN A 2 -30.93 1.20 2.21
CA ASN A 2 -30.59 2.08 3.32
C ASN A 2 -29.14 2.52 3.14
N LEU A 3 -28.95 3.76 2.72
CA LEU A 3 -27.69 4.50 2.82
C LEU A 3 -27.79 5.30 4.12
N GLU A 4 -27.11 4.84 5.17
CA GLU A 4 -26.86 5.70 6.32
C GLU A 4 -25.66 6.58 5.96
N THR A 5 -25.94 7.71 5.31
CA THR A 5 -24.91 8.66 4.86
C THR A 5 -24.37 9.52 5.99
N VAL A 6 -25.03 9.54 7.15
CA VAL A 6 -24.56 10.27 8.32
C VAL A 6 -23.38 9.49 8.92
N PRO A 7 -22.16 10.07 8.92
CA PRO A 7 -21.01 9.39 9.48
C PRO A 7 -21.16 9.20 10.99
N VAL A 8 -20.83 8.00 11.47
CA VAL A 8 -20.80 7.68 12.89
C VAL A 8 -19.36 7.83 13.39
N ASN A 9 -19.16 8.63 14.43
CA ASN A 9 -17.84 8.79 15.06
C ASN A 9 -17.41 7.46 15.71
N ARG A 10 -16.19 7.02 15.41
CA ARG A 10 -15.54 5.82 15.99
C ARG A 10 -14.11 6.18 16.38
N GLU A 11 -13.97 6.91 17.49
CA GLU A 11 -12.70 7.43 18.00
C GLU A 11 -11.68 6.32 18.30
N GLU A 12 -12.13 5.10 18.58
CA GLU A 12 -11.26 3.94 18.76
C GLU A 12 -10.42 3.61 17.52
N PHE A 13 -10.82 4.05 16.32
CA PHE A 13 -10.05 3.88 15.09
C PHE A 13 -9.09 5.04 14.80
N GLN A 14 -9.12 6.13 15.56
CA GLN A 14 -8.37 7.37 15.28
C GLN A 14 -6.88 7.14 15.05
N ARG A 15 -6.24 6.31 15.87
CA ARG A 15 -4.80 5.98 15.73
C ARG A 15 -4.56 4.82 14.77
N LEU A 16 -5.59 4.01 14.53
CA LEU A 16 -5.50 2.72 13.88
C LEU A 16 -5.55 2.81 12.34
N VAL A 17 -6.15 3.88 11.80
CA VAL A 17 -6.06 4.27 10.37
C VAL A 17 -4.69 4.83 9.97
N SER A 18 -3.64 4.48 10.72
CA SER A 18 -2.25 4.84 10.43
C SER A 18 -1.32 3.72 10.88
N PRO A 19 -0.09 3.64 10.36
CA PRO A 19 0.86 2.61 10.77
C PRO A 19 1.61 2.97 12.04
N VAL A 20 1.34 4.12 12.66
CA VAL A 20 2.06 4.60 13.84
C VAL A 20 2.11 3.57 14.97
N PRO A 21 1.01 2.87 15.31
CA PRO A 21 1.02 1.85 16.37
C PRO A 21 1.93 0.65 16.09
N ASP A 22 2.32 0.43 14.83
CA ASP A 22 3.04 -0.79 14.41
C ASP A 22 4.52 -0.55 14.09
N ARG A 23 5.02 0.67 14.31
CA ARG A 23 6.40 1.06 13.94
C ARG A 23 7.48 0.26 14.63
N ASP A 24 7.18 -0.30 15.80
CA ASP A 24 8.11 -1.11 16.59
C ASP A 24 7.66 -2.58 16.69
N LYS A 25 6.55 -2.96 16.04
CA LYS A 25 6.08 -4.34 16.05
C LYS A 25 6.94 -5.20 15.11
N PRO A 26 7.36 -6.40 15.54
CA PRO A 26 8.10 -7.33 14.69
C PRO A 26 7.35 -7.60 13.39
N ARG A 27 8.07 -7.79 12.28
CA ARG A 27 7.53 -7.96 10.90
C ARG A 27 6.83 -6.74 10.32
N TYR A 28 5.90 -6.10 11.03
CA TYR A 28 5.23 -4.88 10.58
C TYR A 28 6.22 -3.75 10.30
N SER A 29 7.24 -3.63 11.15
CA SER A 29 8.30 -2.61 11.05
C SER A 29 9.46 -2.92 10.09
N TRP A 30 9.50 -4.11 9.46
CA TRP A 30 10.62 -4.51 8.57
C TRP A 30 10.84 -3.56 7.40
N HIS A 31 9.76 -2.94 6.90
CA HIS A 31 9.83 -1.87 5.92
C HIS A 31 8.65 -0.92 6.13
N ALA A 32 8.95 0.38 6.30
CA ALA A 32 7.95 1.42 6.50
C ALA A 32 7.19 1.68 5.19
N PHE A 33 5.93 1.24 5.15
CA PHE A 33 5.03 1.51 4.03
C PHE A 33 4.24 2.80 4.30
N LYS A 34 4.30 3.75 3.37
CA LYS A 34 3.53 5.00 3.48
C LYS A 34 2.03 4.71 3.34
N HIS A 35 1.23 5.36 4.18
CA HIS A 35 -0.24 5.29 4.15
C HIS A 35 -0.86 3.89 4.30
N SER A 36 -0.23 2.99 5.07
CA SER A 36 -0.94 1.80 5.57
C SER A 36 -1.70 2.11 6.86
N TYR A 37 -2.57 1.21 7.29
CA TYR A 37 -3.17 1.18 8.62
C TYR A 37 -2.43 0.18 9.53
N SER A 38 -2.88 0.12 10.79
CA SER A 38 -2.32 -0.77 11.83
C SER A 38 -2.94 -2.17 11.84
N LYS A 39 -2.22 -3.14 12.42
CA LYS A 39 -2.70 -4.49 12.74
C LYS A 39 -3.98 -4.45 13.56
N GLU A 40 -4.03 -3.59 14.57
CA GLU A 40 -5.16 -3.53 15.50
C GLU A 40 -6.45 -3.06 14.82
N LEU A 41 -6.35 -2.22 13.76
CA LEU A 41 -7.50 -1.93 12.90
C LEU A 41 -8.08 -3.21 12.30
N VAL A 42 -7.21 -4.09 11.79
CA VAL A 42 -7.61 -5.35 11.15
C VAL A 42 -8.22 -6.28 12.19
N ASP A 43 -7.60 -6.44 13.36
CA ASP A 43 -8.12 -7.27 14.45
C ASP A 43 -9.55 -6.84 14.85
N LYS A 44 -9.76 -5.54 15.08
CA LYS A 44 -11.08 -4.99 15.43
C LYS A 44 -12.12 -5.24 14.35
N ILE A 45 -11.77 -5.07 13.08
CA ILE A 45 -12.70 -5.32 11.97
C ILE A 45 -13.02 -6.83 11.85
N ILE A 46 -12.03 -7.71 12.06
CA ILE A 46 -12.27 -9.17 12.09
C ILE A 46 -13.28 -9.51 13.19
N ASP A 47 -13.10 -8.96 14.39
CA ASP A 47 -14.00 -9.18 15.53
C ASP A 47 -15.40 -8.61 15.27
N GLU A 48 -15.51 -7.36 14.81
CA GLU A 48 -16.79 -6.70 14.50
C GLU A 48 -17.57 -7.39 13.37
N PHE A 49 -16.87 -8.01 12.43
CA PHE A 49 -17.49 -8.76 11.35
C PHE A 49 -17.86 -10.18 11.76
N GLY A 50 -17.39 -10.67 12.90
CA GLY A 50 -17.62 -12.03 13.36
C GLY A 50 -17.07 -13.07 12.37
N ILE A 51 -15.87 -12.81 11.83
CA ILE A 51 -15.24 -13.72 10.87
C ILE A 51 -14.91 -15.04 11.59
N PRO A 52 -15.29 -16.20 11.06
CA PRO A 52 -15.03 -17.50 11.69
C PRO A 52 -13.52 -17.80 11.74
N GLU A 53 -13.10 -18.72 12.62
CA GLU A 53 -11.69 -19.06 12.85
C GLU A 53 -10.95 -19.59 11.61
N ASP A 54 -11.67 -20.16 10.64
CA ASP A 54 -11.18 -20.63 9.35
C ASP A 54 -11.56 -19.68 8.19
N GLY A 55 -11.98 -18.46 8.53
CA GLY A 55 -12.48 -17.47 7.61
C GLY A 55 -11.42 -16.97 6.62
N ARG A 56 -11.91 -16.44 5.50
CA ARG A 56 -11.07 -15.97 4.39
C ARG A 56 -11.24 -14.48 4.19
N VAL A 57 -10.12 -13.75 4.18
CA VAL A 57 -10.09 -12.29 4.01
C VAL A 57 -9.40 -11.93 2.69
N LEU A 58 -9.97 -10.97 1.97
CA LEU A 58 -9.38 -10.41 0.75
C LEU A 58 -8.90 -8.99 0.98
N ASP A 59 -7.70 -8.68 0.48
CA ASP A 59 -7.16 -7.33 0.39
C ASP A 59 -6.74 -7.01 -1.06
N PRO A 60 -7.58 -6.33 -1.86
CA PRO A 60 -7.26 -6.02 -3.25
C PRO A 60 -6.20 -4.92 -3.43
N PHE A 61 -5.68 -4.33 -2.35
CA PHE A 61 -4.61 -3.33 -2.34
C PHE A 61 -3.59 -3.63 -1.22
N CYS A 62 -3.06 -4.85 -1.21
CA CYS A 62 -2.34 -5.39 -0.07
C CYS A 62 -1.12 -4.57 0.38
N GLY A 63 -0.50 -3.79 -0.52
CA GLY A 63 0.48 -2.76 -0.16
C GLY A 63 1.60 -3.29 0.75
N GLY A 64 1.62 -2.79 2.00
CA GLY A 64 2.60 -3.17 3.02
C GLY A 64 2.36 -4.52 3.72
N GLY A 65 1.27 -5.22 3.38
CA GLY A 65 0.92 -6.55 3.87
C GLY A 65 0.20 -6.59 5.22
N THR A 66 -0.27 -5.46 5.76
CA THR A 66 -0.86 -5.39 7.13
C THR A 66 -2.04 -6.36 7.30
N THR A 67 -3.03 -6.34 6.40
CA THR A 67 -4.18 -7.26 6.48
C THR A 67 -3.73 -8.71 6.43
N LEU A 68 -2.85 -9.05 5.49
CA LEU A 68 -2.40 -10.43 5.28
C LEU A 68 -1.65 -10.97 6.50
N LEU A 69 -0.74 -10.16 7.08
CA LEU A 69 0.02 -10.56 8.25
C LEU A 69 -0.89 -10.67 9.49
N ALA A 70 -1.79 -9.71 9.72
CA ALA A 70 -2.72 -9.75 10.83
C ALA A 70 -3.66 -10.96 10.76
N CYS A 71 -4.18 -11.27 9.56
CA CYS A 71 -5.00 -12.46 9.34
C CYS A 71 -4.21 -13.74 9.60
N LYS A 72 -2.95 -13.83 9.14
CA LYS A 72 -2.11 -15.00 9.41
C LYS A 72 -1.85 -15.21 10.90
N GLU A 73 -1.57 -14.13 11.64
CA GLU A 73 -1.40 -14.19 13.11
C GLU A 73 -2.69 -14.61 13.84
N ARG A 74 -3.86 -14.41 13.20
CA ARG A 74 -5.18 -14.84 13.66
C ARG A 74 -5.60 -16.22 13.14
N ASN A 75 -4.72 -16.95 12.44
CA ASN A 75 -5.01 -18.22 11.76
C ASN A 75 -6.11 -18.14 10.68
N LEU A 76 -6.36 -16.96 10.11
CA LEU A 76 -7.27 -16.77 8.98
C LEU A 76 -6.52 -16.94 7.65
N GLU A 77 -7.22 -17.39 6.62
CA GLU A 77 -6.67 -17.32 5.26
C GLU A 77 -6.75 -15.89 4.73
N ALA A 78 -5.70 -15.43 4.07
CA ALA A 78 -5.70 -14.11 3.44
C ALA A 78 -5.16 -14.14 2.01
N VAL A 79 -5.89 -13.50 1.11
CA VAL A 79 -5.46 -13.30 -0.28
C VAL A 79 -5.29 -11.81 -0.53
N GLY A 80 -4.11 -11.41 -1.02
CA GLY A 80 -3.79 -10.04 -1.37
C GLY A 80 -3.59 -9.85 -2.87
N TYR A 81 -3.90 -8.66 -3.37
CA TYR A 81 -3.47 -8.20 -4.70
C TYR A 81 -2.82 -6.83 -4.60
N ASP A 82 -1.82 -6.58 -5.43
CA ASP A 82 -1.31 -5.23 -5.70
C ASP A 82 -0.72 -5.19 -7.10
N ILE A 83 -0.75 -4.03 -7.72
CA ILE A 83 -0.16 -3.83 -9.04
C ILE A 83 1.35 -3.60 -8.94
N LEU A 84 1.86 -3.13 -7.80
CA LEU A 84 3.28 -2.97 -7.56
C LEU A 84 3.90 -4.33 -7.19
N PRO A 85 4.87 -4.83 -7.98
CA PRO A 85 5.57 -6.07 -7.64
C PRO A 85 6.30 -5.97 -6.28
N PHE A 86 6.79 -4.79 -5.91
CA PHE A 86 7.38 -4.56 -4.59
C PHE A 86 6.38 -4.77 -3.45
N SER A 87 5.14 -4.27 -3.55
CA SER A 87 4.10 -4.48 -2.53
C SER A 87 3.77 -5.96 -2.34
N VAL A 88 3.65 -6.70 -3.45
CA VAL A 88 3.39 -8.14 -3.45
C VAL A 88 4.54 -8.91 -2.80
N PHE A 89 5.78 -8.59 -3.17
CA PHE A 89 6.97 -9.17 -2.58
C PHE A 89 7.03 -8.88 -1.07
N LEU A 90 6.87 -7.62 -0.68
CA LEU A 90 6.91 -7.19 0.72
C LEU A 90 5.88 -7.93 1.57
N SER A 91 4.64 -8.00 1.07
CA SER A 91 3.54 -8.71 1.74
C SER A 91 3.86 -10.19 1.93
N ASN A 92 4.35 -10.85 0.88
CA ASN A 92 4.70 -12.27 0.92
C ASN A 92 5.88 -12.57 1.85
N VAL A 93 6.92 -11.74 1.87
CA VAL A 93 8.07 -11.94 2.78
C VAL A 93 7.61 -11.77 4.22
N LYS A 94 6.84 -10.73 4.54
CA LYS A 94 6.32 -10.52 5.90
C LYS A 94 5.47 -11.69 6.41
N THR A 95 4.70 -12.33 5.53
CA THR A 95 3.86 -13.49 5.88
C THR A 95 4.58 -14.83 5.78
N THR A 96 5.81 -14.88 5.28
CA THR A 96 6.55 -16.14 5.16
C THR A 96 7.04 -16.61 6.53
N ASP A 97 6.88 -17.90 6.77
CA ASP A 97 7.48 -18.55 7.92
C ASP A 97 8.95 -18.87 7.65
N PHE A 98 9.81 -18.48 8.60
CA PHE A 98 11.26 -18.55 8.50
C PHE A 98 11.84 -19.22 9.73
N GLU A 99 12.88 -20.00 9.52
CA GLU A 99 13.67 -20.60 10.59
C GLU A 99 14.87 -19.70 10.86
N ALA A 100 14.92 -19.10 12.06
CA ALA A 100 15.96 -18.14 12.41
C ALA A 100 17.38 -18.72 12.29
N GLU A 101 17.58 -19.97 12.68
CA GLU A 101 18.89 -20.65 12.60
C GLU A 101 19.40 -20.76 11.15
N LYS A 102 18.49 -21.04 10.19
CA LYS A 102 18.85 -21.08 8.76
C LYS A 102 19.22 -19.70 8.24
N LEU A 103 18.51 -18.66 8.67
CA LEU A 103 18.84 -17.27 8.32
C LEU A 103 20.20 -16.86 8.91
N GLU A 104 20.50 -17.23 10.16
CA GLU A 104 21.81 -16.95 10.77
C GLU A 104 22.96 -17.64 10.05
N LYS A 105 22.76 -18.92 9.70
CA LYS A 105 23.73 -19.69 8.90
C LYS A 105 23.92 -19.10 7.50
N ALA A 106 22.86 -18.64 6.86
CA ALA A 106 22.97 -17.95 5.57
C ALA A 106 23.76 -16.64 5.73
N LEU A 107 23.39 -15.81 6.71
CA LEU A 107 24.03 -14.52 6.97
C LEU A 107 25.53 -14.66 7.33
N SER A 108 25.96 -15.76 7.95
CA SER A 108 27.38 -16.00 8.25
C SER A 108 28.24 -16.18 6.99
N THR A 109 27.64 -16.46 5.84
CA THR A 109 28.34 -16.52 4.54
C THR A 109 28.44 -15.18 3.82
N PHE A 110 27.88 -14.12 4.43
CA PHE A 110 27.79 -12.79 3.84
C PHE A 110 29.14 -12.24 3.43
N ARG A 111 29.18 -11.78 2.18
CA ARG A 111 30.29 -11.03 1.61
C ARG A 111 29.75 -10.15 0.50
N VAL A 112 30.32 -8.96 0.33
CA VAL A 112 30.03 -8.14 -0.85
C VAL A 112 30.73 -8.80 -2.03
N ILE A 113 29.96 -9.28 -3.01
CA ILE A 113 30.51 -9.92 -4.21
C ILE A 113 30.81 -8.84 -5.26
N ARG A 114 32.03 -8.82 -5.80
CA ARG A 114 32.33 -7.96 -6.94
C ARG A 114 31.55 -8.44 -8.16
N THR A 115 30.86 -7.51 -8.82
CA THR A 115 29.98 -7.82 -9.94
C THR A 115 30.07 -6.74 -11.02
N SER A 116 29.79 -7.11 -12.26
CA SER A 116 29.59 -6.18 -13.39
C SER A 116 28.13 -5.76 -13.53
N ASN A 117 27.22 -6.31 -12.70
CA ASN A 117 25.82 -5.90 -12.72
C ASN A 117 25.67 -4.52 -12.10
N GLU A 118 24.91 -3.66 -12.77
CA GLU A 118 24.66 -2.29 -12.34
C GLU A 118 23.18 -2.10 -11.99
N LEU A 119 22.91 -1.08 -11.18
CA LEU A 119 21.53 -0.60 -11.04
C LEU A 119 21.10 0.02 -12.38
N PRO A 120 19.79 0.02 -12.68
CA PRO A 120 19.30 0.64 -13.90
C PRO A 120 19.74 2.10 -14.04
N ASP A 121 20.20 2.47 -15.24
CA ASP A 121 20.54 3.85 -15.60
C ASP A 121 19.28 4.72 -15.63
N VAL A 122 18.95 5.28 -14.47
CA VAL A 122 17.80 6.15 -14.26
C VAL A 122 18.22 7.28 -13.33
N LYS A 123 18.00 8.52 -13.76
CA LYS A 123 18.36 9.76 -13.05
C LYS A 123 18.07 9.80 -11.53
N ILE A 124 17.06 9.08 -11.05
CA ILE A 124 16.77 9.03 -9.60
C ILE A 124 17.79 8.19 -8.83
N VAL A 125 18.36 7.15 -9.44
CA VAL A 125 19.40 6.28 -8.88
C VAL A 125 20.67 7.10 -8.65
N ASP A 126 21.13 7.85 -9.66
CA ASP A 126 22.33 8.71 -9.55
C ASP A 126 22.19 9.80 -8.50
N LYS A 127 20.98 10.34 -8.36
CA LYS A 127 20.67 11.32 -7.31
C LYS A 127 20.59 10.67 -5.92
N ALA A 128 20.17 9.40 -5.87
CA ALA A 128 19.99 8.67 -4.63
C ALA A 128 21.30 8.12 -4.07
N PHE A 129 22.25 7.70 -4.92
CA PHE A 129 23.45 6.96 -4.51
C PHE A 129 24.71 7.40 -5.27
N THR A 130 25.85 7.39 -4.57
CA THR A 130 27.16 7.48 -5.22
C THR A 130 27.51 6.18 -5.96
N PRO A 131 28.37 6.19 -7.00
CA PRO A 131 28.75 4.98 -7.73
C PRO A 131 29.24 3.84 -6.82
N ALA A 132 30.14 4.14 -5.87
CA ALA A 132 30.64 3.15 -4.90
C ALA A 132 29.52 2.51 -4.04
N VAL A 133 28.46 3.27 -3.71
CA VAL A 133 27.30 2.73 -2.98
C VAL A 133 26.43 1.88 -3.90
N GLN A 134 26.26 2.26 -5.17
CA GLN A 134 25.56 1.43 -6.16
C GLN A 134 26.27 0.07 -6.34
N GLU A 135 27.59 0.06 -6.49
CA GLU A 135 28.41 -1.16 -6.54
C GLU A 135 28.22 -2.03 -5.30
N THR A 136 28.15 -1.41 -4.11
CA THR A 136 27.93 -2.15 -2.85
C THR A 136 26.54 -2.78 -2.81
N ILE A 137 25.49 -2.04 -3.21
CA ILE A 137 24.12 -2.55 -3.29
C ILE A 137 24.05 -3.75 -4.24
N MET A 138 24.68 -3.64 -5.42
CA MET A 138 24.70 -4.73 -6.40
C MET A 138 25.54 -5.92 -5.94
N GLY A 139 26.63 -5.69 -5.21
CA GLY A 139 27.42 -6.77 -4.64
C GLY A 139 26.71 -7.53 -3.52
N ILE A 140 25.90 -6.84 -2.70
CA ILE A 140 24.99 -7.48 -1.73
C ILE A 140 23.90 -8.26 -2.46
N LYS A 141 23.27 -7.67 -3.48
CA LYS A 141 22.24 -8.35 -4.30
C LYS A 141 22.79 -9.62 -4.95
N THR A 142 24.01 -9.55 -5.49
CA THR A 142 24.68 -10.72 -6.10
C THR A 142 24.90 -11.82 -5.06
N TRP A 143 25.32 -11.50 -3.83
CA TRP A 143 25.41 -12.49 -2.75
C TRP A 143 24.06 -13.14 -2.43
N ILE A 144 22.99 -12.35 -2.35
CA ILE A 144 21.63 -12.86 -2.13
C ILE A 144 21.23 -13.86 -3.22
N GLU A 145 21.56 -13.57 -4.47
CA GLU A 145 21.29 -14.45 -5.62
C GLU A 145 22.08 -15.77 -5.59
N THR A 146 23.17 -15.85 -4.81
CA THR A 146 23.91 -17.10 -4.60
C THR A 146 23.31 -18.01 -3.52
N LEU A 147 22.34 -17.52 -2.73
CA LEU A 147 21.74 -18.32 -1.68
C LEU A 147 20.85 -19.43 -2.28
N PRO A 148 21.03 -20.70 -1.87
CA PRO A 148 20.33 -21.82 -2.49
C PRO A 148 18.84 -21.87 -2.11
N ASN A 149 18.49 -21.35 -0.92
CA ASN A 149 17.12 -21.34 -0.44
C ASN A 149 16.42 -20.04 -0.86
N LYS A 150 15.35 -20.17 -1.64
CA LYS A 150 14.57 -19.03 -2.12
C LYS A 150 13.96 -18.18 -1.00
N LYS A 151 13.45 -18.79 0.08
CA LYS A 151 12.87 -18.04 1.20
C LYS A 151 13.94 -17.18 1.88
N GLU A 152 15.11 -17.74 2.13
CA GLU A 152 16.25 -17.01 2.71
C GLU A 152 16.70 -15.88 1.78
N ALA A 153 16.81 -16.12 0.47
CA ALA A 153 17.13 -15.09 -0.52
C ALA A 153 16.09 -13.95 -0.51
N GLU A 154 14.79 -14.26 -0.51
CA GLU A 154 13.73 -13.25 -0.44
C GLU A 154 13.76 -12.48 0.89
N PHE A 155 14.09 -13.13 2.01
CA PHE A 155 14.27 -12.47 3.30
C PHE A 155 15.38 -11.42 3.26
N PHE A 156 16.57 -11.79 2.77
CA PHE A 156 17.70 -10.85 2.67
C PHE A 156 17.50 -9.81 1.58
N LEU A 157 16.75 -10.12 0.51
CA LEU A 157 16.35 -9.12 -0.47
C LEU A 157 15.48 -8.04 0.18
N LEU A 158 14.54 -8.40 1.06
CA LEU A 158 13.81 -7.38 1.82
C LEU A 158 14.74 -6.56 2.72
N ALA A 159 15.70 -7.18 3.41
CA ALA A 159 16.69 -6.46 4.21
C ALA A 159 17.53 -5.48 3.37
N LEU A 160 17.89 -5.86 2.14
CA LEU A 160 18.56 -4.99 1.17
C LEU A 160 17.66 -3.83 0.73
N LEU A 161 16.40 -4.08 0.37
CA LEU A 161 15.47 -3.01 -0.04
C LEU A 161 15.20 -2.01 1.09
N THR A 162 15.10 -2.48 2.33
CA THR A 162 15.04 -1.60 3.51
C THR A 162 16.35 -0.80 3.69
N THR A 163 17.49 -1.41 3.37
CA THR A 163 18.80 -0.72 3.40
C THR A 163 18.87 0.38 2.35
N VAL A 164 18.40 0.12 1.12
CA VAL A 164 18.31 1.08 0.02
C VAL A 164 17.58 2.34 0.47
N ASP A 165 16.40 2.22 1.08
CA ASP A 165 15.64 3.36 1.63
C ASP A 165 16.43 4.11 2.73
N LYS A 166 17.06 3.37 3.66
CA LYS A 166 17.82 3.94 4.79
C LYS A 166 19.13 4.62 4.38
N VAL A 167 19.78 4.22 3.29
CA VAL A 167 21.05 4.83 2.88
C VAL A 167 20.87 5.89 1.80
N SER A 168 19.76 5.88 1.06
CA SER A 168 19.43 6.82 -0.01
C SER A 168 19.43 8.29 0.43
N ARG A 169 19.89 9.16 -0.49
CA ARG A 169 19.71 10.63 -0.45
C ARG A 169 18.32 11.05 -0.93
N ALA A 170 17.63 10.22 -1.70
CA ALA A 170 16.26 10.45 -2.12
C ALA A 170 15.29 9.88 -1.06
N THR A 171 14.76 10.76 -0.22
CA THR A 171 13.91 10.41 0.93
C THR A 171 12.43 10.58 0.63
N LYS A 172 11.60 9.68 1.15
CA LYS A 172 10.14 9.67 0.95
C LYS A 172 9.47 10.80 1.76
N SER A 173 9.03 11.85 1.07
CA SER A 173 8.39 13.05 1.64
C SER A 173 7.00 13.27 1.01
N GLY A 174 5.95 12.88 1.72
CA GLY A 174 4.59 12.86 1.15
C GLY A 174 4.50 11.94 -0.07
N GLY A 175 3.92 12.44 -1.16
CA GLY A 175 3.78 11.72 -2.43
C GLY A 175 5.02 11.65 -3.33
N PHE A 176 6.17 12.15 -2.89
CA PHE A 176 7.35 12.34 -3.74
C PHE A 176 8.66 11.98 -3.04
N LEU A 177 9.73 11.81 -3.83
CA LEU A 177 11.11 11.69 -3.34
C LEU A 177 11.76 13.08 -3.28
N ARG A 178 12.27 13.45 -2.10
CA ARG A 178 13.05 14.68 -1.88
C ARG A 178 14.52 14.33 -1.70
N ILE A 179 15.39 15.01 -2.45
CA ILE A 179 16.84 14.87 -2.30
C ILE A 179 17.30 15.63 -1.06
N VAL A 180 18.02 14.96 -0.18
CA VAL A 180 18.63 15.53 1.03
C VAL A 180 20.12 15.22 1.08
N LYS A 181 20.88 16.07 1.77
CA LYS A 181 22.29 15.77 2.06
C LYS A 181 22.36 14.64 3.09
N LYS A 182 23.07 13.57 2.72
CA LYS A 182 23.26 12.39 3.58
C LYS A 182 24.62 11.78 3.28
N SER A 183 25.36 11.45 4.34
CA SER A 183 26.62 10.72 4.20
C SER A 183 26.35 9.32 3.66
N GLN A 184 27.10 8.93 2.65
CA GLN A 184 26.96 7.67 1.93
C GLN A 184 28.34 7.08 1.72
N THR A 185 28.58 5.92 2.33
CA THR A 185 29.83 5.16 2.18
C THR A 185 29.49 3.69 2.00
N GLN A 186 30.42 2.93 1.43
CA GLN A 186 30.28 1.47 1.27
C GLN A 186 30.13 0.80 2.65
N ASN A 187 31.01 1.17 3.60
CA ASN A 187 30.96 0.65 4.97
C ASN A 187 29.62 0.92 5.66
N ARG A 188 29.08 2.14 5.53
CA ARG A 188 27.74 2.46 6.08
C ARG A 188 26.66 1.58 5.46
N THR A 189 26.74 1.32 4.15
CA THR A 189 25.76 0.50 3.44
C THR A 189 25.78 -0.95 3.92
N VAL A 190 26.97 -1.53 4.04
CA VAL A 190 27.17 -2.88 4.60
C VAL A 190 26.67 -2.97 6.04
N ASN A 191 27.03 -2.00 6.89
CA ASN A 191 26.62 -1.99 8.29
C ASN A 191 25.09 -1.91 8.43
N VAL A 192 24.43 -1.01 7.70
CA VAL A 192 22.96 -0.89 7.73
C VAL A 192 22.29 -2.18 7.23
N PHE A 193 22.86 -2.86 6.24
CA PHE A 193 22.37 -4.15 5.77
C PHE A 193 22.48 -5.24 6.84
N LEU A 194 23.64 -5.37 7.46
CA LEU A 194 23.87 -6.36 8.52
C LEU A 194 23.00 -6.09 9.76
N GLU A 195 22.89 -4.84 10.20
CA GLU A 195 22.02 -4.43 11.31
C GLU A 195 20.54 -4.72 11.01
N THR A 196 20.09 -4.39 9.79
CA THR A 196 18.71 -4.66 9.36
C THR A 196 18.45 -6.17 9.33
N SER A 197 19.36 -6.96 8.77
CA SER A 197 19.26 -8.42 8.71
C SER A 197 19.19 -9.04 10.09
N ARG A 198 20.10 -8.66 11.00
CA ARG A 198 20.12 -9.17 12.38
C ARG A 198 18.85 -8.80 13.16
N LYS A 199 18.37 -7.57 13.01
CA LYS A 199 17.09 -7.15 13.62
C LYS A 199 15.93 -8.01 13.10
N MET A 200 15.85 -8.24 11.80
CA MET A 200 14.79 -9.06 11.21
C MET A 200 14.88 -10.52 11.69
N ILE A 201 16.08 -11.09 11.82
CA ILE A 201 16.29 -12.44 12.37
C ILE A 201 15.81 -12.52 13.83
N GLU A 202 16.14 -11.52 14.63
CA GLU A 202 15.69 -11.42 16.03
C GLU A 202 14.16 -11.34 16.14
N ASP A 203 13.52 -10.61 15.22
CA ASP A 203 12.05 -10.56 15.12
C ASP A 203 11.45 -11.94 14.80
N VAL A 204 12.09 -12.72 13.92
CA VAL A 204 11.69 -14.11 13.62
C VAL A 204 11.79 -15.00 14.85
N LYS A 205 12.87 -14.86 15.66
CA LYS A 205 13.03 -15.62 16.91
C LYS A 205 11.95 -15.29 17.94
N LYS A 206 11.63 -14.01 18.10
CA LYS A 206 10.67 -13.52 19.11
C LYS A 206 9.23 -13.88 18.77
N LEU A 207 8.85 -13.76 17.50
CA LEU A 207 7.48 -14.00 17.03
C LEU A 207 7.50 -14.93 15.80
N PRO A 208 7.71 -16.24 16.00
CA PRO A 208 7.58 -17.21 14.92
C PRO A 208 6.12 -17.27 14.45
N LEU A 209 5.93 -17.37 13.13
CA LEU A 209 4.59 -17.56 12.57
C LEU A 209 4.23 -19.05 12.64
N LYS A 210 2.98 -19.38 12.96
CA LYS A 210 2.51 -20.77 12.96
C LYS A 210 1.99 -21.14 11.56
N GLU A 211 2.20 -22.37 11.12
CA GLU A 211 1.83 -22.86 9.77
C GLU A 211 0.32 -23.16 9.57
N LYS A 212 -0.58 -22.72 10.44
CA LYS A 212 -1.98 -23.17 10.38
C LYS A 212 -2.81 -22.58 9.23
N SER A 213 -2.53 -21.35 8.79
CA SER A 213 -3.31 -20.68 7.74
C SER A 213 -2.45 -20.00 6.68
N GLY A 214 -2.95 -19.99 5.44
CA GLY A 214 -2.26 -19.43 4.28
C GLY A 214 -2.50 -17.94 4.09
N ALA A 215 -1.44 -17.15 3.94
CA ALA A 215 -1.52 -15.76 3.49
C ALA A 215 -0.64 -15.54 2.25
N LYS A 216 -1.25 -15.09 1.14
CA LYS A 216 -0.56 -14.94 -0.14
C LYS A 216 -0.99 -13.69 -0.89
N ALA A 217 -0.01 -12.87 -1.28
CA ALA A 217 -0.20 -11.76 -2.20
C ALA A 217 0.12 -12.18 -3.65
N HIS A 218 -0.62 -11.62 -4.60
CA HIS A 218 -0.48 -11.83 -6.03
C HIS A 218 -0.34 -10.50 -6.77
N LEU A 219 0.45 -10.49 -7.85
CA LEU A 219 0.48 -9.36 -8.78
C LEU A 219 -0.87 -9.27 -9.50
N GLY A 220 -1.54 -8.12 -9.40
CA GLY A 220 -2.86 -7.94 -9.99
C GLY A 220 -3.39 -6.51 -9.90
N ASP A 221 -4.24 -6.17 -10.84
CA ASP A 221 -4.99 -4.92 -10.85
C ASP A 221 -6.33 -5.13 -10.14
N ALA A 222 -6.58 -4.37 -9.07
CA ALA A 222 -7.79 -4.46 -8.24
C ALA A 222 -9.10 -4.35 -9.06
N ARG A 223 -9.08 -3.65 -10.21
CA ARG A 223 -10.24 -3.51 -11.10
C ARG A 223 -10.61 -4.82 -11.81
N LYS A 224 -9.69 -5.78 -11.88
CA LYS A 224 -9.82 -7.03 -12.64
C LYS A 224 -9.10 -8.21 -12.00
N ILE A 225 -9.32 -8.42 -10.69
CA ILE A 225 -8.75 -9.58 -9.99
C ILE A 225 -9.35 -10.91 -10.48
N PRO A 226 -8.54 -11.98 -10.63
CA PRO A 226 -9.03 -13.28 -11.02
C PRO A 226 -9.87 -13.90 -9.90
N LYS A 227 -10.93 -14.63 -10.26
CA LYS A 227 -11.80 -15.31 -9.30
C LYS A 227 -11.06 -16.50 -8.68
N ARG A 228 -10.80 -16.45 -7.36
CA ARG A 228 -10.12 -17.51 -6.59
C ARG A 228 -10.98 -18.15 -5.49
N GLY A 229 -12.26 -17.79 -5.44
CA GLY A 229 -13.19 -18.27 -4.43
C GLY A 229 -14.06 -17.15 -3.89
N LYS A 230 -14.65 -17.41 -2.71
CA LYS A 230 -15.44 -16.44 -1.97
C LYS A 230 -14.79 -16.13 -0.63
N TYR A 231 -14.92 -14.89 -0.17
CA TYR A 231 -14.32 -14.38 1.05
C TYR A 231 -15.39 -13.94 2.06
N ASP A 232 -15.13 -14.15 3.34
CA ASP A 232 -15.97 -13.73 4.45
C ASP A 232 -15.91 -12.21 4.63
N ALA A 233 -14.73 -11.64 4.43
CA ALA A 233 -14.52 -10.21 4.49
C ALA A 233 -13.54 -9.67 3.45
N VAL A 234 -13.66 -8.37 3.18
CA VAL A 234 -12.65 -7.55 2.52
C VAL A 234 -12.19 -6.47 3.49
N ILE A 235 -10.90 -6.37 3.76
CA ILE A 235 -10.31 -5.34 4.65
C ILE A 235 -9.12 -4.72 3.92
N THR A 236 -9.26 -3.46 3.51
CA THR A 236 -8.30 -2.84 2.59
C THR A 236 -8.26 -1.32 2.70
N SER A 237 -7.31 -0.70 2.00
CA SER A 237 -7.20 0.74 1.80
C SER A 237 -6.77 1.02 0.37
N PRO A 238 -7.66 1.47 -0.53
CA PRO A 238 -7.26 1.91 -1.86
C PRO A 238 -6.32 3.13 -1.78
N PRO A 239 -5.47 3.38 -2.80
CA PRO A 239 -4.70 4.61 -2.87
C PRO A 239 -5.65 5.80 -3.02
N TYR A 240 -5.63 6.74 -2.06
CA TYR A 240 -6.54 7.88 -2.05
C TYR A 240 -6.27 8.83 -3.23
N PRO A 241 -7.27 9.59 -3.74
CA PRO A 241 -7.10 10.49 -4.87
C PRO A 241 -6.43 11.81 -4.43
N ASN A 242 -5.24 11.70 -3.84
CA ASN A 242 -4.44 12.78 -3.24
C ASN A 242 -3.10 13.01 -3.96
N ARG A 243 -2.94 12.45 -5.18
CA ARG A 243 -1.74 12.55 -6.02
C ARG A 243 -0.51 11.81 -5.50
N HIS A 244 -0.66 10.91 -4.53
CA HIS A 244 0.43 10.02 -4.14
C HIS A 244 0.64 8.94 -5.20
N ASP A 245 1.80 8.99 -5.84
CA ASP A 245 2.23 8.02 -6.84
C ASP A 245 3.21 7.03 -6.20
N TYR A 246 2.71 5.84 -5.86
CA TYR A 246 3.53 4.81 -5.23
C TYR A 246 4.66 4.28 -6.12
N THR A 247 4.54 4.40 -7.46
CA THR A 247 5.65 4.05 -8.36
C THR A 247 6.82 5.02 -8.24
N ARG A 248 6.56 6.28 -7.83
CA ARG A 248 7.60 7.27 -7.52
C ARG A 248 8.13 7.10 -6.11
N ILE A 249 7.24 6.90 -5.13
CA ILE A 249 7.64 6.75 -3.72
C ILE A 249 8.57 5.55 -3.54
N TYR A 250 8.30 4.44 -4.25
CA TYR A 250 9.09 3.20 -4.18
C TYR A 250 9.95 2.97 -5.43
N ALA A 251 10.32 4.03 -6.15
CA ALA A 251 11.09 3.90 -7.38
C ALA A 251 12.44 3.19 -7.17
N LEU A 252 13.10 3.44 -6.03
CA LEU A 252 14.40 2.83 -5.76
C LEU A 252 14.29 1.34 -5.47
N GLU A 253 13.28 0.93 -4.71
CA GLU A 253 13.01 -0.48 -4.42
C GLU A 253 12.61 -1.22 -5.70
N LEU A 254 11.78 -0.61 -6.54
CA LEU A 254 11.40 -1.14 -7.85
C LEU A 254 12.62 -1.30 -8.77
N LEU A 255 13.46 -0.28 -8.91
CA LEU A 255 14.66 -0.33 -9.75
C LEU A 255 15.75 -1.26 -9.20
N THR A 256 15.75 -1.53 -7.90
CA THR A 256 16.74 -2.44 -7.31
C THR A 256 16.42 -3.90 -7.63
N ALA A 257 15.14 -4.29 -7.76
CA ALA A 257 14.78 -5.72 -7.80
C ALA A 257 13.63 -6.12 -8.73
N PHE A 258 12.85 -5.19 -9.29
CA PHE A 258 11.58 -5.52 -9.97
C PHE A 258 11.40 -4.87 -11.34
N THR A 259 12.20 -3.86 -11.68
CA THR A 259 12.15 -3.15 -12.96
C THR A 259 13.55 -2.79 -13.42
N ASN A 260 13.81 -2.82 -14.72
CA ASN A 260 15.15 -2.59 -15.28
C ASN A 260 15.29 -1.25 -16.00
N SER A 261 14.24 -0.44 -16.06
CA SER A 261 14.28 0.83 -16.79
C SER A 261 13.24 1.85 -16.32
N ASN A 262 13.49 3.12 -16.65
CA ASN A 262 12.49 4.18 -16.48
C ASN A 262 11.23 3.95 -17.34
N LYS A 263 11.35 3.23 -18.47
CA LYS A 263 10.22 2.87 -19.32
C LYS A 263 9.27 1.94 -18.58
N GLU A 264 9.78 0.87 -17.97
CA GLU A 264 8.97 -0.07 -17.18
C GLU A 264 8.30 0.62 -15.98
N LEU A 265 9.02 1.48 -15.25
CA LEU A 265 8.42 2.27 -14.17
C LEU A 265 7.26 3.14 -14.67
N LYS A 266 7.41 3.76 -15.84
CA LYS A 266 6.39 4.61 -16.45
C LYS A 266 5.18 3.80 -16.91
N GLU A 267 5.39 2.63 -17.51
CA GLU A 267 4.32 1.70 -17.89
C GLU A 267 3.54 1.19 -16.67
N LEU A 268 4.24 0.85 -15.59
CA LEU A 268 3.61 0.49 -14.31
C LEU A 268 2.77 1.65 -13.76
N ARG A 269 3.32 2.87 -13.76
CA ARG A 269 2.63 4.10 -13.32
C ARG A 269 1.35 4.39 -14.10
N TYR A 270 1.34 4.13 -15.40
CA TYR A 270 0.15 4.38 -16.21
C TYR A 270 -0.98 3.42 -15.92
N ARG A 271 -0.66 2.23 -15.39
CA ARG A 271 -1.62 1.18 -15.09
C ARG A 271 -2.17 1.23 -13.67
N THR A 272 -1.65 2.09 -12.80
CA THR A 272 -2.19 2.24 -11.44
C THR A 272 -3.62 2.77 -11.47
N LEU A 273 -4.30 2.68 -10.32
CA LEU A 273 -5.56 3.39 -10.11
C LEU A 273 -5.37 4.88 -10.41
N ARG A 274 -6.38 5.56 -10.96
CA ARG A 274 -6.34 7.00 -11.28
C ARG A 274 -6.35 7.92 -10.04
N SER A 275 -5.58 7.59 -9.01
CA SER A 275 -5.42 8.33 -7.75
C SER A 275 -4.35 9.44 -7.81
N HIS A 276 -3.63 9.54 -8.94
CA HIS A 276 -2.64 10.58 -9.23
C HIS A 276 -2.68 10.99 -10.72
N VAL A 277 -2.16 12.18 -11.03
CA VAL A 277 -2.35 12.85 -12.34
C VAL A 277 -1.62 12.19 -13.52
N GLU A 278 -0.65 11.31 -13.24
CA GLU A 278 0.09 10.54 -14.24
C GLU A 278 -0.56 9.20 -14.59
N ALA A 279 -1.49 8.70 -13.78
CA ALA A 279 -2.23 7.50 -14.11
C ALA A 279 -3.08 7.72 -15.37
N ARG A 280 -3.38 6.65 -16.09
CA ARG A 280 -4.11 6.71 -17.36
C ARG A 280 -5.31 5.78 -17.30
N GLU A 281 -6.30 6.07 -18.14
CA GLU A 281 -7.40 5.14 -18.34
C GLU A 281 -6.86 3.86 -18.98
N THR A 282 -7.18 2.73 -18.36
CA THR A 282 -6.81 1.40 -18.88
C THR A 282 -8.02 0.50 -19.10
N ILE A 283 -9.15 0.81 -18.44
CA ILE A 283 -10.38 0.02 -18.47
C ILE A 283 -11.55 1.00 -18.35
N VAL A 284 -12.50 0.91 -19.29
CA VAL A 284 -13.75 1.68 -19.24
C VAL A 284 -14.79 0.94 -18.40
N ALA A 285 -15.43 1.63 -17.48
CA ALA A 285 -16.39 1.00 -16.58
C ALA A 285 -17.81 0.95 -17.15
N LYS A 286 -18.13 -0.14 -17.86
CA LYS A 286 -19.49 -0.38 -18.35
C LYS A 286 -20.52 -0.35 -17.21
N GLY A 287 -21.51 0.53 -17.33
CA GLY A 287 -22.57 0.71 -16.34
C GLY A 287 -22.21 1.58 -15.15
N TYR A 288 -21.06 2.26 -15.17
CA TYR A 288 -20.79 3.34 -14.21
C TYR A 288 -21.67 4.55 -14.51
N SER A 289 -22.21 5.17 -13.47
CA SER A 289 -22.94 6.43 -13.53
C SER A 289 -22.45 7.32 -12.39
N GLN A 290 -21.86 8.46 -12.76
CA GLN A 290 -21.27 9.41 -11.83
C GLN A 290 -22.29 9.87 -10.77
N PRO A 291 -21.94 9.79 -9.47
CA PRO A 291 -22.73 10.38 -8.39
C PRO A 291 -22.97 11.88 -8.57
N GLN A 292 -24.18 12.36 -8.25
CA GLN A 292 -24.52 13.79 -8.36
C GLN A 292 -23.62 14.66 -7.47
N LEU A 293 -23.28 14.15 -6.27
CA LEU A 293 -22.35 14.83 -5.36
C LEU A 293 -20.96 15.02 -5.99
N LEU A 294 -20.48 14.04 -6.75
CA LEU A 294 -19.23 14.17 -7.49
C LEU A 294 -19.35 15.23 -8.58
N THR A 295 -20.41 15.20 -9.40
CA THR A 295 -20.65 16.22 -10.44
C THR A 295 -20.64 17.63 -9.85
N TYR A 296 -21.39 17.86 -8.77
CA TYR A 296 -21.43 19.15 -8.09
C TYR A 296 -20.04 19.62 -7.62
N LYS A 297 -19.23 18.72 -7.06
CA LYS A 297 -17.89 19.04 -6.59
C LYS A 297 -16.88 19.28 -7.72
N LEU A 298 -17.03 18.58 -8.84
CA LEU A 298 -16.21 18.83 -10.03
C LEU A 298 -16.57 20.17 -10.68
N ASP A 299 -17.86 20.52 -10.75
CA ASP A 299 -18.31 21.84 -11.22
C ASP A 299 -17.81 22.98 -10.33
N GLU A 300 -17.81 22.77 -9.00
CA GLU A 300 -17.23 23.71 -8.04
C GLU A 300 -15.72 23.90 -8.28
N LEU A 301 -14.99 22.80 -8.51
CA LEU A 301 -13.57 22.82 -8.85
C LEU A 301 -13.29 23.49 -10.19
N GLY A 302 -14.11 23.24 -11.21
CA GLY A 302 -13.96 23.81 -12.56
C GLY A 302 -14.02 25.34 -12.59
N LYS A 303 -14.67 25.95 -11.58
CA LYS A 303 -14.72 27.41 -11.38
C LYS A 303 -13.46 27.98 -10.72
N ARG A 304 -12.51 27.14 -10.29
CA ARG A 304 -11.28 27.55 -9.60
C ARG A 304 -10.07 27.47 -10.55
N LYS A 305 -9.08 28.33 -10.34
CA LYS A 305 -7.79 28.24 -11.05
C LYS A 305 -6.97 27.05 -10.53
N MET A 306 -6.89 25.98 -11.31
CA MET A 306 -6.13 24.78 -10.96
C MET A 306 -4.62 24.96 -11.13
N ASN A 307 -3.84 24.37 -10.22
CA ASN A 307 -2.40 24.20 -10.40
C ASN A 307 -2.04 23.09 -11.41
N ASN A 308 -2.99 22.22 -11.74
CA ASN A 308 -2.82 21.13 -12.69
C ASN A 308 -4.19 20.75 -13.30
N SER A 309 -4.31 20.86 -14.62
CA SER A 309 -5.55 20.55 -15.35
C SER A 309 -5.98 19.09 -15.26
N GLN A 310 -5.07 18.18 -14.93
CA GLN A 310 -5.35 16.74 -14.81
C GLN A 310 -6.05 16.36 -13.49
N ILE A 311 -6.27 17.29 -12.56
CA ILE A 311 -6.93 16.99 -11.27
C ILE A 311 -8.38 16.54 -11.48
N ILE A 312 -9.15 17.23 -12.33
CA ILE A 312 -10.56 16.87 -12.59
C ILE A 312 -10.64 15.49 -13.29
N PRO A 313 -9.93 15.24 -14.41
CA PRO A 313 -9.90 13.91 -15.04
C PRO A 313 -9.43 12.79 -14.11
N MET A 314 -8.49 13.08 -13.21
CA MET A 314 -8.03 12.13 -12.19
C MET A 314 -9.15 11.80 -11.20
N LEU A 315 -9.89 12.80 -10.71
CA LEU A 315 -11.01 12.57 -9.79
C LEU A 315 -12.13 11.77 -10.46
N GLU A 316 -12.55 12.15 -11.67
CA GLU A 316 -13.55 11.40 -12.45
C GLU A 316 -13.12 9.94 -12.63
N GLY A 317 -11.89 9.74 -13.09
CA GLY A 317 -11.34 8.42 -13.33
C GLY A 317 -11.13 7.58 -12.07
N TYR A 318 -10.79 8.20 -10.93
CA TYR A 318 -10.65 7.50 -9.66
C TYR A 318 -11.96 6.83 -9.24
N PHE A 319 -13.07 7.56 -9.30
CA PHE A 319 -14.37 7.04 -8.89
C PHE A 319 -14.93 6.01 -9.89
N GLU A 320 -14.65 6.18 -11.19
CA GLU A 320 -14.93 5.17 -12.20
C GLU A 320 -14.12 3.87 -11.96
N ASP A 321 -12.82 3.99 -11.69
CA ASP A 321 -11.97 2.85 -11.36
C ASP A 321 -12.45 2.13 -10.09
N MET A 322 -12.83 2.88 -9.06
CA MET A 322 -13.32 2.32 -7.80
C MET A 322 -14.67 1.61 -7.96
N TYR A 323 -15.53 2.03 -8.90
CA TYR A 323 -16.73 1.26 -9.24
C TYR A 323 -16.37 -0.15 -9.75
N LEU A 324 -15.35 -0.28 -10.61
CA LEU A 324 -14.86 -1.59 -11.07
C LEU A 324 -14.30 -2.43 -9.91
N VAL A 325 -13.53 -1.82 -9.02
CA VAL A 325 -13.01 -2.50 -7.81
C VAL A 325 -14.15 -3.00 -6.93
N LEU A 326 -15.15 -2.15 -6.66
CA LEU A 326 -16.29 -2.50 -5.82
C LEU A 326 -17.17 -3.60 -6.47
N LYS A 327 -17.22 -3.68 -7.81
CA LYS A 327 -17.82 -4.81 -8.53
C LYS A 327 -17.05 -6.11 -8.30
N GLN A 328 -15.72 -6.09 -8.28
CA GLN A 328 -14.92 -7.27 -7.96
C GLN A 328 -15.12 -7.70 -6.50
N ILE A 329 -15.12 -6.75 -5.56
CA ILE A 329 -15.40 -6.97 -4.14
C ILE A 329 -16.78 -7.63 -3.98
N LYS A 330 -17.84 -7.08 -4.58
CA LYS A 330 -19.18 -7.66 -4.57
C LYS A 330 -19.21 -9.07 -5.15
N ARG A 331 -18.49 -9.29 -6.26
CA ARG A 331 -18.40 -10.58 -6.93
C ARG A 331 -17.72 -11.63 -6.04
N ASP A 332 -16.73 -11.25 -5.25
CA ASP A 332 -15.89 -12.20 -4.50
C ASP A 332 -16.28 -12.34 -3.03
N LEU A 333 -17.10 -11.45 -2.47
CA LEU A 333 -17.67 -11.65 -1.15
C LEU A 333 -18.69 -12.81 -1.12
N LYS A 334 -18.72 -13.56 -0.01
CA LYS A 334 -19.81 -14.50 0.33
C LYS A 334 -21.11 -13.72 0.52
N LYS A 335 -22.26 -14.41 0.40
CA LYS A 335 -23.54 -13.86 0.84
C LYS A 335 -23.45 -13.59 2.34
N GLY A 336 -23.85 -12.40 2.78
CA GLY A 336 -23.70 -11.96 4.16
C GLY A 336 -22.33 -11.38 4.53
N GLY A 337 -21.30 -11.61 3.70
CA GLY A 337 -19.95 -11.09 3.91
C GLY A 337 -19.88 -9.56 3.84
N ARG A 338 -18.85 -8.98 4.44
CA ARG A 338 -18.71 -7.53 4.62
C ARG A 338 -17.41 -6.99 4.03
N ALA A 339 -17.42 -5.76 3.54
CA ALA A 339 -16.22 -5.03 3.11
C ALA A 339 -15.98 -3.84 4.02
N ALA A 340 -14.73 -3.58 4.40
CA ALA A 340 -14.26 -2.40 5.11
C ALA A 340 -13.13 -1.75 4.32
N LEU A 341 -13.34 -0.52 3.85
CA LEU A 341 -12.35 0.27 3.13
C LEU A 341 -11.95 1.48 3.95
N VAL A 342 -10.67 1.58 4.33
CA VAL A 342 -10.11 2.80 4.91
C VAL A 342 -9.91 3.80 3.77
N VAL A 343 -10.45 5.01 3.90
CA VAL A 343 -10.34 6.09 2.91
C VAL A 343 -10.16 7.45 3.57
N SER A 344 -9.58 8.39 2.84
CA SER A 344 -9.48 9.79 3.26
C SER A 344 -10.16 10.69 2.25
N ASN A 345 -10.96 11.62 2.75
CA ASN A 345 -11.40 12.78 1.99
C ASN A 345 -10.18 13.63 1.60
N VAL A 346 -10.31 14.35 0.49
CA VAL A 346 -9.24 15.15 -0.09
C VAL A 346 -9.73 16.55 -0.38
N ARG A 347 -8.79 17.49 -0.52
CA ARG A 347 -9.12 18.90 -0.80
C ARG A 347 -8.23 19.42 -1.92
N TYR A 348 -8.85 20.12 -2.86
CA TYR A 348 -8.18 20.74 -4.01
C TYR A 348 -8.66 22.17 -4.18
N GLU A 349 -7.72 23.13 -4.17
CA GLU A 349 -7.99 24.57 -4.33
C GLU A 349 -9.19 25.06 -3.49
N GLY A 350 -9.22 24.65 -2.22
CA GLY A 350 -10.27 24.99 -1.26
C GLY A 350 -11.54 24.12 -1.31
N VAL A 351 -11.75 23.33 -2.37
CA VAL A 351 -12.93 22.47 -2.52
C VAL A 351 -12.67 21.11 -1.87
N SER A 352 -13.51 20.75 -0.90
CA SER A 352 -13.49 19.43 -0.25
C SER A 352 -14.21 18.39 -1.13
N ILE A 353 -13.56 17.26 -1.34
CA ILE A 353 -14.09 16.10 -2.05
C ILE A 353 -14.39 15.01 -1.02
N PRO A 354 -15.69 14.73 -0.74
CA PRO A 354 -16.10 13.72 0.23
C PRO A 354 -16.00 12.31 -0.38
N VAL A 355 -14.76 11.81 -0.45
CA VAL A 355 -14.43 10.50 -1.03
C VAL A 355 -15.23 9.38 -0.39
N ASP A 356 -15.42 9.42 0.94
CA ASP A 356 -16.16 8.41 1.66
C ASP A 356 -17.65 8.33 1.28
N GLU A 357 -18.34 9.47 1.21
CA GLU A 357 -19.75 9.56 0.81
C GLU A 357 -19.95 9.15 -0.65
N ILE A 358 -19.08 9.63 -1.56
CA ILE A 358 -19.15 9.31 -2.98
C ILE A 358 -18.91 7.80 -3.19
N LEU A 359 -17.93 7.21 -2.50
CA LEU A 359 -17.68 5.77 -2.59
C LEU A 359 -18.80 4.96 -1.96
N ALA A 360 -19.39 5.39 -0.84
CA ALA A 360 -20.53 4.72 -0.21
C ALA A 360 -21.69 4.54 -1.22
N GLU A 361 -22.04 5.59 -1.97
CA GLU A 361 -23.02 5.55 -3.06
C GLU A 361 -22.58 4.61 -4.19
N ILE A 362 -21.32 4.73 -4.65
CA ILE A 362 -20.79 3.88 -5.72
C ILE A 362 -20.82 2.39 -5.34
N GLY A 363 -20.54 2.04 -4.09
CA GLY A 363 -20.63 0.66 -3.61
C GLY A 363 -22.04 0.11 -3.73
N VAL A 364 -23.05 0.93 -3.41
CA VAL A 364 -24.47 0.56 -3.60
C VAL A 364 -24.81 0.38 -5.08
N LYS A 365 -24.37 1.30 -5.95
CA LYS A 365 -24.49 1.18 -7.41
C LYS A 365 -23.77 -0.06 -7.96
N ALA A 366 -22.66 -0.48 -7.34
CA ALA A 366 -21.94 -1.69 -7.69
C ALA A 366 -22.65 -2.99 -7.24
N GLY A 367 -23.70 -2.87 -6.43
CA GLY A 367 -24.55 -3.97 -5.97
C GLY A 367 -24.34 -4.40 -4.52
N LEU A 368 -23.48 -3.71 -3.76
CA LEU A 368 -23.38 -3.88 -2.32
C LEU A 368 -24.58 -3.21 -1.61
N LYS A 369 -24.77 -3.48 -0.32
CA LYS A 369 -25.88 -2.96 0.49
C LYS A 369 -25.39 -2.42 1.83
N ASN A 370 -26.26 -1.69 2.52
CA ASN A 370 -26.08 -1.18 3.89
C ASN A 370 -24.74 -0.46 4.04
N ALA A 371 -24.52 0.55 3.20
CA ALA A 371 -23.33 1.38 3.31
C ALA A 371 -23.40 2.19 4.60
N SER A 372 -22.34 2.13 5.41
CA SER A 372 -22.16 2.94 6.62
C SER A 372 -20.77 3.56 6.63
N ILE A 373 -20.66 4.80 7.11
CA ILE A 373 -19.39 5.53 7.19
C ILE A 373 -18.99 5.66 8.65
N LEU A 374 -17.86 5.06 9.02
CA LEU A 374 -17.27 5.15 10.35
C LEU A 374 -16.17 6.21 10.34
N LYS A 375 -16.43 7.40 10.89
CA LYS A 375 -15.43 8.47 10.98
C LYS A 375 -14.38 8.07 12.02
N ALA A 376 -13.14 7.87 11.57
CA ALA A 376 -12.02 7.52 12.44
C ALA A 376 -11.34 8.78 13.01
N ARG A 377 -11.07 9.78 12.17
CA ARG A 377 -10.44 11.05 12.60
C ARG A 377 -10.63 12.19 11.61
N ASP A 378 -10.33 13.38 12.09
CA ASP A 378 -10.06 14.55 11.26
C ASP A 378 -8.55 14.66 10.95
N ARG A 379 -8.21 15.12 9.74
CA ARG A 379 -6.84 15.30 9.25
C ARG A 379 -6.65 16.72 8.75
N GLY A 380 -5.49 17.32 9.06
CA GLY A 380 -5.09 18.58 8.45
C GLY A 380 -4.93 18.44 6.92
N ASN A 381 -5.17 19.55 6.21
CA ASN A 381 -4.80 19.67 4.79
C ASN A 381 -3.30 19.97 4.64
N SER A 382 -2.79 19.95 3.41
CA SER A 382 -1.44 20.45 3.14
C SER A 382 -1.29 21.90 3.61
N SER A 383 -0.13 22.27 4.16
CA SER A 383 0.14 23.63 4.67
C SER A 383 -0.21 24.73 3.67
N GLN A 384 0.09 24.51 2.39
CA GLN A 384 -0.21 25.42 1.28
C GLN A 384 -1.72 25.70 1.12
N GLN A 385 -2.57 24.68 1.31
CA GLN A 385 -4.03 24.83 1.24
C GLN A 385 -4.57 25.49 2.51
N MET A 386 -4.01 25.18 3.68
CA MET A 386 -4.44 25.78 4.95
C MET A 386 -4.15 27.29 5.00
N GLU A 387 -3.02 27.71 4.45
CA GLU A 387 -2.63 29.13 4.35
C GLU A 387 -3.59 29.91 3.45
N LYS A 388 -4.05 29.30 2.35
CA LYS A 388 -4.84 29.98 1.31
C LYS A 388 -6.37 29.86 1.49
N TYR A 389 -6.87 28.78 2.11
CA TYR A 389 -8.30 28.41 2.08
C TYR A 389 -8.87 27.99 3.44
N SER A 390 -8.32 28.50 4.54
CA SER A 390 -8.72 28.18 5.92
C SER A 390 -8.50 26.71 6.34
N ARG A 391 -8.52 26.46 7.66
CA ARG A 391 -8.27 25.14 8.27
C ARG A 391 -9.54 24.30 8.39
N GLU A 392 -10.14 23.92 7.27
CA GLU A 392 -11.19 22.90 7.27
C GLU A 392 -10.56 21.50 7.18
N PRO A 393 -10.65 20.64 8.21
CA PRO A 393 -10.01 19.33 8.17
C PRO A 393 -10.66 18.38 7.18
N ALA A 394 -9.86 17.52 6.56
CA ALA A 394 -10.32 16.40 5.76
C ALA A 394 -10.56 15.18 6.66
N ARG A 395 -11.68 14.50 6.48
CA ARG A 395 -12.06 13.32 7.26
C ARG A 395 -11.35 12.06 6.75
N GLU A 396 -10.88 11.20 7.65
CA GLU A 396 -10.47 9.83 7.36
C GLU A 396 -11.45 8.86 8.00
N SER A 397 -11.95 7.92 7.21
CA SER A 397 -13.11 7.08 7.53
C SER A 397 -12.89 5.63 7.12
N ILE A 398 -13.67 4.73 7.69
CA ILE A 398 -13.83 3.36 7.22
C ILE A 398 -15.23 3.24 6.64
N ILE A 399 -15.34 2.94 5.34
CA ILE A 399 -16.65 2.65 4.73
C ILE A 399 -16.90 1.15 4.85
N VAL A 400 -18.08 0.79 5.35
CA VAL A 400 -18.50 -0.60 5.49
C VAL A 400 -19.69 -0.88 4.59
N TRP A 401 -19.66 -2.02 3.90
CA TRP A 401 -20.81 -2.55 3.17
C TRP A 401 -21.04 -4.03 3.49
N LYS A 402 -22.24 -4.52 3.15
CA LYS A 402 -22.62 -5.94 3.16
C LYS A 402 -22.95 -6.44 1.76
N ASN A 403 -22.59 -7.68 1.46
CA ASN A 403 -23.06 -8.40 0.29
C ASN A 403 -24.36 -9.15 0.62
N ALA A 404 -25.47 -8.83 -0.06
CA ALA A 404 -26.80 -9.38 0.23
C ALA A 404 -27.10 -10.69 -0.50
#